data_AF-A0A1B2DDC3-F1
#
_entry.id   AF-A0A1B2DDC3-F1
#
_cell.length_a   1.000
_cell.length_b   1.000
_cell.length_c   1.000
_cell.angle_alpha   90.00
_cell.angle_beta   90.00
_cell.angle_gamma   90.00
#
_symmetry.space_group_name_H-M   'P 1'
#
loop_
_entity.id
_entity.type
_entity.pdbx_description
1 polymer ?
#
loop_
_entity_poly.entity_id
_entity_poly.type
_entity_poly.pdbx_seq_one_letter_code
_entity_poly.pdbx_strand_id
1 'polypeptide(L)'
;MNTTRQFLFTLFAWFLFMIGGFIFLKNESNQLEQLPILDSTTPYVSSALYKGTGNLSHISGDQVIGMVPFALNGEYTLSIDGIRVDADTDIEEIDLRGVSGLSYTLSVTRTNGKITAVRASH
;
A
#
# COMPACT_ATOMS: atom_id res chain seq x y z
N MET A 1 -25.28 48.10 -34.43
CA MET A 1 -25.76 46.72 -34.10
C MET A 1 -24.65 45.68 -34.07
N ASN A 2 -23.67 45.69 -34.99
CA ASN A 2 -22.60 44.67 -35.03
C ASN A 2 -21.65 44.72 -33.81
N THR A 3 -21.27 45.91 -33.34
CA THR A 3 -20.35 46.10 -32.21
C THR A 3 -20.97 45.65 -30.87
N THR A 4 -22.24 45.95 -30.65
CA THR A 4 -23.00 45.49 -29.46
C THR A 4 -23.14 43.97 -29.44
N ARG A 5 -23.39 43.37 -30.61
CA ARG A 5 -23.49 41.92 -30.76
C ARG A 5 -22.14 41.23 -30.51
N GLN A 6 -21.04 41.78 -31.03
CA GLN A 6 -19.69 41.29 -30.74
C GLN A 6 -19.35 41.43 -29.26
N PHE A 7 -19.68 42.55 -28.63
CA PHE A 7 -19.48 42.74 -27.19
C PHE A 7 -20.22 41.68 -26.36
N LEU A 8 -21.50 41.42 -26.67
CA LEU A 8 -22.31 40.39 -26.03
C LEU A 8 -21.71 38.98 -26.21
N PHE A 9 -21.24 38.64 -27.41
CA PHE A 9 -20.61 37.34 -27.65
C PHE A 9 -19.26 37.20 -26.93
N THR A 10 -18.46 38.26 -26.89
CA THR A 10 -17.20 38.26 -26.15
C THR A 10 -17.46 38.13 -24.64
N LEU A 11 -18.43 38.84 -24.09
CA LEU A 11 -18.83 38.71 -22.68
C LEU A 11 -19.30 37.29 -22.37
N PHE A 12 -20.12 36.70 -23.26
CA PHE A 12 -20.60 35.34 -23.12
C PHE A 12 -19.47 34.30 -23.18
N ALA A 13 -18.50 34.49 -24.08
CA ALA A 13 -17.32 33.63 -24.17
C ALA A 13 -16.47 33.69 -22.89
N TRP A 14 -16.27 34.89 -22.33
CA TRP A 14 -15.58 35.06 -21.04
C TRP A 14 -16.32 34.38 -19.89
N PHE A 15 -17.65 34.44 -19.88
CA PHE A 15 -18.46 33.77 -18.86
C PHE A 15 -18.33 32.24 -18.92
N LEU A 16 -18.39 31.66 -20.13
CA LEU A 16 -18.17 30.22 -20.32
C LEU A 16 -16.75 29.79 -19.97
N PHE A 17 -15.75 30.60 -20.32
CA PHE A 17 -14.35 30.36 -19.96
C PHE A 17 -14.15 30.34 -18.45
N MET A 18 -14.75 31.29 -17.72
CA MET A 18 -14.66 31.34 -16.25
C MET A 18 -15.33 30.13 -15.59
N ILE A 19 -16.50 29.70 -16.07
CA ILE A 19 -17.20 28.52 -15.53
C ILE A 19 -16.38 27.24 -15.80
N GLY A 20 -15.90 27.06 -17.02
CA GLY A 20 -15.07 25.90 -17.39
C GLY A 20 -13.75 25.86 -16.61
N GLY A 21 -13.07 27.00 -16.48
CA GLY A 21 -11.84 27.14 -15.72
C GLY A 21 -12.03 26.85 -14.22
N PHE A 22 -13.13 27.33 -13.63
CA PHE A 22 -13.43 27.06 -12.22
C PHE A 22 -13.76 25.58 -11.96
N ILE A 23 -14.50 24.93 -12.85
CA ILE A 23 -14.76 23.48 -12.77
C ILE A 23 -13.46 22.68 -12.91
N PHE A 24 -12.59 23.07 -13.84
CA PHE A 24 -11.29 22.44 -14.02
C PHE A 24 -10.43 22.56 -12.75
N LEU A 25 -10.28 23.77 -12.20
CA LEU A 25 -9.51 24.00 -10.97
C LEU A 25 -10.09 23.23 -9.77
N LYS A 26 -11.42 23.15 -9.66
CA LYS A 26 -12.08 22.36 -8.61
C LYS A 26 -11.78 20.86 -8.78
N ASN A 27 -11.78 20.35 -10.01
CA ASN A 27 -11.48 18.95 -10.28
C ASN A 27 -9.99 18.64 -10.07
N GLU A 28 -9.09 19.52 -10.48
CA GLU A 28 -7.65 19.40 -10.24
C GLU A 28 -7.33 19.46 -8.74
N SER A 29 -7.96 20.39 -8.00
CA SER A 29 -7.81 20.49 -6.55
C SER A 29 -8.27 19.23 -5.81
N ASN A 30 -9.31 18.54 -6.31
CA ASN A 30 -9.74 17.26 -5.75
C ASN A 30 -8.87 16.08 -6.23
N GLN A 31 -8.20 16.21 -7.39
CA GLN A 31 -7.29 15.19 -7.93
C GLN A 31 -5.87 15.26 -7.35
N LEU A 32 -5.45 16.40 -6.78
CA LEU A 32 -4.17 16.51 -6.06
C LEU A 32 -4.12 15.64 -4.78
N GLU A 33 -5.27 15.20 -4.25
CA GLU A 33 -5.33 14.22 -3.16
C GLU A 33 -5.46 12.75 -3.64
N GLN A 34 -5.57 12.53 -4.96
CA GLN A 34 -5.85 11.19 -5.51
C GLN A 34 -4.99 10.85 -6.73
N LEU A 35 -3.71 11.22 -6.69
CA LEU A 35 -2.68 10.41 -7.32
C LEU A 35 -2.32 9.32 -6.31
N PRO A 36 -2.48 8.01 -6.61
CA PRO A 36 -1.72 7.01 -5.90
C PRO A 36 -0.28 7.34 -6.20
N ILE A 37 0.41 7.93 -5.23
CA ILE A 37 1.83 8.18 -5.33
C ILE A 37 2.42 6.79 -5.50
N LEU A 38 2.88 6.47 -6.71
CA LEU A 38 3.74 5.33 -6.94
C LEU A 38 5.11 5.72 -6.39
N ASP A 39 5.17 5.99 -5.09
CA ASP A 39 6.41 6.21 -4.37
C ASP A 39 7.11 4.87 -4.34
N SER A 40 7.98 4.70 -5.34
CA SER A 40 8.91 3.60 -5.49
C SER A 40 10.03 3.66 -4.42
N THR A 41 9.80 4.37 -3.31
CA THR A 41 10.75 4.63 -2.23
C THR A 41 10.07 4.63 -0.86
N THR A 42 8.93 3.95 -0.74
CA THR A 42 8.50 3.44 0.57
C THR A 42 8.37 1.94 0.43
N PRO A 43 9.00 1.12 1.29
CA PRO A 43 8.62 -0.28 1.36
C PRO A 43 7.12 -0.24 1.68
N TYR A 44 6.29 -0.58 0.70
CA TYR A 44 4.85 -0.73 0.90
C TYR A 44 4.68 -1.90 1.86
N VAL A 45 4.79 -1.59 3.15
CA VAL A 45 4.39 -2.48 4.22
C VAL A 45 2.88 -2.42 4.18
N SER A 46 2.29 -3.32 3.40
CA SER A 46 0.87 -3.63 3.48
C SER A 46 0.58 -3.96 4.95
N SER A 47 0.06 -2.99 5.69
CA SER A 47 -0.54 -3.22 6.99
C SER A 47 -1.90 -3.83 6.73
N ALA A 48 -1.89 -5.09 6.28
CA ALA A 48 -3.11 -5.84 6.08
C ALA A 48 -3.87 -5.88 7.41
N LEU A 49 -5.02 -5.19 7.46
CA LEU A 49 -5.90 -5.18 8.62
C LEU A 49 -6.18 -6.64 9.00
N TYR A 50 -6.04 -6.98 10.28
CA TYR A 50 -6.29 -8.34 10.76
C TYR A 50 -7.75 -8.73 10.49
N LYS A 51 -7.99 -9.39 9.36
CA LYS A 51 -9.26 -10.06 9.05
C LYS A 51 -9.29 -11.31 9.92
N GLY A 52 -9.73 -11.15 11.16
CA GLY A 52 -9.76 -12.22 12.15
C GLY A 52 -10.29 -13.51 11.58
N THR A 53 -9.38 -14.41 11.28
CA THR A 53 -9.67 -15.81 11.02
C THR A 53 -10.02 -16.41 12.38
N GLY A 54 -11.11 -17.17 12.46
CA GLY A 54 -11.53 -17.83 13.71
C GLY A 54 -10.47 -18.80 14.27
N ASN A 55 -9.42 -19.07 13.49
CA ASN A 55 -8.26 -19.84 13.89
C ASN A 55 -6.98 -18.99 13.77
N LEU A 56 -6.39 -18.63 14.91
CA LEU A 56 -5.15 -17.85 15.04
C LEU A 56 -3.92 -18.54 14.42
N SER A 57 -4.01 -19.83 14.08
CA SER A 57 -2.95 -20.52 13.35
C SER A 57 -2.94 -20.18 11.87
N HIS A 58 -4.03 -19.64 11.30
CA HIS A 58 -4.10 -19.30 9.89
C HIS A 58 -4.08 -17.79 9.70
N ILE A 59 -3.17 -17.31 8.86
CA ILE A 59 -3.07 -15.91 8.47
C ILE A 59 -3.03 -15.78 6.95
N SER A 60 -3.36 -14.59 6.44
CA SER A 60 -3.17 -14.31 5.02
C SER A 60 -1.70 -14.08 4.70
N GLY A 61 -1.29 -14.37 3.47
CA GLY A 61 0.04 -14.05 2.98
C GLY A 61 0.36 -12.56 3.07
N ASP A 62 -0.62 -11.68 2.93
CA ASP A 62 -0.41 -10.24 3.13
C ASP A 62 0.00 -9.92 4.58
N GLN A 63 -0.53 -10.66 5.55
CA GLN A 63 -0.10 -10.54 6.95
C GLN A 63 1.30 -11.10 7.16
N VAL A 64 1.66 -12.22 6.49
CA VAL A 64 3.03 -12.77 6.51
C VAL A 64 4.01 -11.75 5.95
N ILE A 65 3.68 -11.08 4.84
CA ILE A 65 4.49 -10.01 4.26
C ILE A 65 4.63 -8.85 5.25
N GLY A 66 3.55 -8.49 5.95
CA GLY A 66 3.57 -7.49 7.02
C GLY A 66 4.51 -7.82 8.19
N MET A 67 4.94 -9.07 8.35
CA MET A 67 5.91 -9.50 9.37
C MET A 67 7.37 -9.28 8.95
N VAL A 68 7.64 -9.17 7.65
CA VAL A 68 9.00 -9.05 7.09
C VAL A 68 9.79 -7.87 7.68
N PRO A 69 9.24 -6.63 7.78
CA PRO A 69 10.01 -5.51 8.32
C PRO A 69 10.49 -5.72 9.76
N PHE A 70 9.70 -6.40 10.59
CA PHE A 70 10.07 -6.68 11.98
C PHE A 70 11.17 -7.74 12.07
N ALA A 71 11.16 -8.71 11.15
CA ALA A 71 12.22 -9.71 11.05
C ALA A 71 13.54 -9.10 10.57
N LEU A 72 13.48 -8.20 9.58
CA LEU A 72 14.64 -7.42 9.10
C LEU A 72 15.18 -6.46 10.19
N ASN A 73 14.32 -5.99 11.10
CA ASN A 73 14.74 -5.21 12.27
C ASN A 73 15.35 -6.08 13.39
N GLY A 74 15.45 -7.41 13.21
CA GLY A 74 16.04 -8.32 14.18
C GLY A 74 15.17 -8.62 15.40
N GLU A 75 13.87 -8.32 15.36
CA GLU A 75 12.97 -8.63 16.48
C GLU A 75 12.80 -10.15 16.68
N TYR A 76 12.76 -10.89 15.57
CA TYR A 76 12.68 -12.35 15.48
C TYR A 76 13.18 -12.81 14.10
N THR A 77 13.51 -14.10 13.97
CA THR A 77 13.71 -14.71 12.64
C THR A 77 12.37 -15.12 12.06
N LEU A 78 12.06 -14.70 10.84
CA LEU A 78 10.89 -15.15 10.08
C LEU A 78 11.32 -16.21 9.07
N SER A 79 10.51 -17.25 8.90
CA SER A 79 10.67 -18.21 7.80
C SER A 79 9.38 -18.33 7.00
N ILE A 80 9.44 -18.11 5.70
CA ILE A 80 8.32 -18.18 4.75
C ILE A 80 8.63 -19.33 3.79
N ASP A 81 7.87 -20.43 3.87
CA ASP A 81 8.06 -21.62 3.01
C ASP A 81 9.51 -22.16 2.98
N GLY A 82 10.23 -22.00 4.10
CA GLY A 82 11.63 -22.43 4.24
C GLY A 82 12.67 -21.37 3.84
N ILE A 83 12.25 -20.26 3.23
CA ILE A 83 13.11 -19.08 3.05
C ILE A 83 13.24 -18.39 4.41
N ARG A 84 14.47 -18.09 4.82
CA ARG A 84 14.76 -17.42 6.10
C ARG A 84 14.91 -15.92 5.86
N VAL A 85 14.30 -15.13 6.73
CA VAL A 85 14.38 -13.66 6.77
C VAL A 85 14.75 -13.23 8.20
N ASP A 86 15.87 -12.54 8.32
CA ASP A 86 16.41 -11.96 9.55
C ASP A 86 17.15 -10.65 9.25
N ALA A 87 17.81 -10.07 10.25
CA ALA A 87 18.48 -8.77 10.14
C ALA A 87 19.63 -8.72 9.13
N ASP A 88 20.20 -9.87 8.78
CA ASP A 88 21.31 -9.98 7.84
C ASP A 88 20.82 -10.33 6.42
N THR A 89 19.51 -10.51 6.24
CA THR A 89 18.91 -10.90 4.98
C THR A 89 18.77 -9.71 4.03
N ASP A 90 19.28 -9.83 2.82
CA ASP A 90 18.97 -8.90 1.74
C ASP A 90 17.59 -9.21 1.14
N ILE A 91 16.64 -8.31 1.36
CA ILE A 91 15.25 -8.51 0.93
C ILE A 91 15.07 -8.34 -0.58
N GLU A 92 16.00 -7.67 -1.27
CA GLU A 92 15.91 -7.46 -2.73
C GLU A 92 16.12 -8.76 -3.51
N GLU A 93 16.78 -9.75 -2.90
CA GLU A 93 17.03 -11.07 -3.49
C GLU A 93 15.84 -12.04 -3.30
N ILE A 94 14.82 -11.67 -2.51
CA ILE A 94 13.70 -12.54 -2.16
C ILE A 94 12.44 -12.12 -2.92
N ASP A 95 11.93 -13.02 -3.79
CA ASP A 95 10.65 -12.81 -4.45
C ASP A 95 9.47 -13.19 -3.55
N LEU A 96 8.80 -12.18 -3.00
CA LEU A 96 7.60 -12.33 -2.17
C LEU A 96 6.28 -12.15 -2.93
N ARG A 97 6.32 -11.94 -4.26
CA ARG A 97 5.10 -11.69 -5.05
C ARG A 97 4.12 -12.87 -5.02
N GLY A 98 4.63 -14.08 -4.85
CA GLY A 98 3.83 -15.30 -4.73
C GLY A 98 3.21 -15.53 -3.34
N VAL A 99 3.61 -14.74 -2.33
CA VAL A 99 3.12 -14.90 -0.95
C VAL A 99 1.74 -14.26 -0.81
N SER A 100 1.49 -13.12 -1.47
CA SER A 100 0.19 -12.43 -1.42
C SER A 100 -0.92 -13.31 -2.02
N GLY A 101 -2.08 -13.32 -1.36
CA GLY A 101 -3.24 -14.12 -1.78
C GLY A 101 -3.27 -15.59 -1.32
N LEU A 102 -2.18 -16.10 -0.71
CA LEU A 102 -2.16 -17.43 -0.10
C LEU A 102 -2.59 -17.40 1.38
N SER A 103 -2.91 -18.56 1.93
CA SER A 103 -3.19 -18.72 3.37
C SER A 103 -2.09 -19.56 4.01
N TYR A 104 -1.48 -19.01 5.04
CA TYR A 104 -0.34 -19.61 5.72
C TYR A 104 -0.72 -20.11 7.11
N THR A 105 -0.10 -21.21 7.51
CA THR A 105 -0.12 -21.68 8.88
C THR A 105 1.09 -21.12 9.64
N LEU A 106 0.85 -20.44 10.76
CA LEU A 106 1.87 -19.89 11.63
C LEU A 106 2.27 -20.84 12.75
N SER A 107 3.57 -20.93 12.98
CA SER A 107 4.19 -21.54 14.15
C SER A 107 5.15 -20.56 14.80
N VAL A 108 5.01 -20.33 16.11
CA VAL A 108 5.82 -19.36 16.85
C VAL A 108 6.66 -20.08 17.88
N THR A 109 7.97 -19.83 17.85
CA THR A 109 8.92 -20.30 18.86
C THR A 109 9.21 -19.19 19.85
N ARG A 110 9.13 -19.50 21.15
CA ARG A 110 9.44 -18.56 22.23
C ARG A 110 10.54 -19.10 23.13
N THR A 111 11.47 -18.23 23.50
CA THR A 111 12.53 -18.51 24.47
C THR A 111 12.45 -17.44 25.55
N ASN A 112 12.37 -17.85 26.83
CA ASN A 112 12.26 -16.93 27.96
C ASN A 112 11.13 -15.90 27.82
N GLY A 113 9.99 -16.30 27.24
CA GLY A 113 8.84 -15.43 27.03
C GLY A 113 8.95 -14.47 25.83
N LYS A 114 10.12 -14.36 25.19
CA LYS A 114 10.32 -13.57 23.96
C LYS A 114 10.13 -14.46 22.73
N ILE A 115 9.48 -13.93 21.68
CA ILE A 115 9.41 -14.58 20.37
C ILE A 115 10.81 -14.54 19.76
N THR A 116 11.34 -15.70 19.38
CA THR A 116 12.66 -15.84 18.77
C THR A 116 12.58 -16.24 17.31
N ALA A 117 11.57 -17.02 16.93
CA ALA A 117 11.32 -17.39 15.55
C ALA A 117 9.82 -17.50 15.24
N VAL A 118 9.49 -17.16 14.00
CA VAL A 118 8.15 -17.32 13.42
C VAL A 118 8.32 -18.09 12.12
N ARG A 119 7.51 -19.13 11.91
CA ARG A 119 7.47 -19.91 10.68
C ARG A 119 6.08 -19.83 10.07
N ALA A 120 6.01 -19.45 8.81
CA ALA A 120 4.83 -19.46 7.97
C ALA A 120 5.02 -20.54 6.89
N SER A 121 4.08 -21.48 6.81
CA SER A 121 4.04 -22.49 5.74
C SER A 121 2.64 -22.57 5.13
N HIS A 122 2.57 -22.53 3.80
CA HIS A 122 1.34 -22.74 3.04
C HIS A 122 1.12 -24.23 2.72
#